data_AF-A0A925K0J6-F1
#
_entry.id   AF-A0A925K0J6-F1
#
_cell.length_a   1.000
_cell.length_b   1.000
_cell.length_c   1.000
_cell.angle_alpha   90.00
_cell.angle_beta   90.00
_cell.angle_gamma   90.00
#
_symmetry.space_group_name_H-M   'P 1'
#
loop_
_entity.id
_entity.type
_entity.pdbx_description
1 polymer ?
#
loop_
_entity_poly.entity_id
_entity_poly.type
_entity_poly.pdbx_seq_one_letter_code
_entity_poly.pdbx_strand_id
1 'polypeptide(L)' 'NKAVEAGAKLTRPVANQFYGDRTGGIEDPFGHSWFIATHIEDVAPEELQKRAAAAHGGGA' A
#
# COMPACT_ATOMS: atom_id res chain seq x y z
N ASN A 1 13.77 -9.44 -3.17
CA ASN A 1 12.29 -9.41 -2.94
C ASN A 1 11.76 -10.82 -3.16
N LYS A 2 11.65 -11.63 -2.10
CA LYS A 2 11.48 -13.10 -2.20
C LYS A 2 10.28 -13.56 -3.05
N ALA A 3 9.13 -12.88 -2.96
CA ALA A 3 7.95 -13.24 -3.75
C ALA A 3 8.13 -12.97 -5.26
N VAL A 4 8.82 -11.88 -5.61
CA VAL A 4 9.10 -11.54 -7.02
C VAL A 4 10.10 -12.51 -7.63
N GLU A 5 11.11 -12.92 -6.84
CA GLU A 5 12.05 -13.97 -7.23
C GLU A 5 11.35 -15.33 -7.44
N ALA A 6 10.22 -15.57 -6.77
CA ALA A 6 9.38 -16.76 -6.94
C ALA A 6 8.36 -16.65 -8.10
N GLY A 7 8.42 -15.58 -8.91
CA GLY A 7 7.56 -15.39 -10.08
C GLY A 7 6.34 -14.50 -9.84
N ALA A 8 6.16 -13.95 -8.63
CA ALA A 8 5.10 -12.97 -8.41
C ALA A 8 5.41 -11.63 -9.10
N LYS A 9 4.38 -10.98 -9.63
CA LYS A 9 4.47 -9.65 -10.24
C LYS A 9 4.17 -8.58 -9.20
N LEU A 10 4.97 -7.53 -9.15
CA LEU A 10 4.65 -6.35 -8.33
C LEU A 10 3.48 -5.58 -8.97
N THR A 11 2.34 -5.52 -8.30
CA THR A 11 1.15 -4.76 -8.76
C THR A 11 1.09 -3.38 -8.15
N ARG A 12 1.61 -3.23 -6.93
CA ARG A 12 1.73 -1.94 -6.26
C ARG A 12 3.07 -1.84 -5.52
N PRO A 13 3.91 -0.83 -5.83
CA PRO A 13 5.16 -0.62 -5.11
C PRO A 13 4.95 -0.49 -3.60
N VAL A 14 5.90 -1.01 -2.83
CA VAL A 14 5.88 -0.88 -1.37
C VAL A 14 6.09 0.59 -1.01
N ALA A 15 5.07 1.22 -0.43
CA ALA A 15 5.11 2.62 -0.06
C ALA A 15 4.38 2.88 1.26
N ASN A 16 4.82 3.92 1.97
CA ASN A 16 4.13 4.42 3.14
C ASN A 16 2.81 5.05 2.69
N GLN A 17 1.74 4.68 3.37
CA GLN A 17 0.40 5.12 3.08
C GLN A 17 -0.01 6.18 4.09
N PHE A 18 -0.89 7.09 3.65
CA PHE A 18 -1.36 8.19 4.48
C PHE A 18 -2.06 7.73 5.77
N TYR A 19 -2.55 6.50 5.78
CA TYR A 19 -3.23 5.84 6.89
C TYR A 19 -2.31 5.11 7.87
N GLY A 20 -0.99 5.33 7.81
CA GLY A 20 -0.06 4.86 8.83
C GLY A 20 0.51 3.46 8.60
N ASP A 21 0.21 2.82 7.47
CA ASP A 21 0.79 1.53 7.09
C ASP A 21 1.80 1.67 5.95
N ARG A 22 2.79 0.79 5.93
CA ARG A 22 3.60 0.52 4.74
C ARG A 22 3.02 -0.67 4.01
N THR A 23 2.48 -0.44 2.82
CA THR A 23 1.80 -1.50 2.05
C THR A 23 2.45 -1.71 0.69
N GLY A 24 2.51 -2.95 0.23
CA GLY A 24 2.80 -3.33 -1.15
C GLY A 24 1.81 -4.36 -1.67
N GLY A 25 1.68 -4.43 -3.00
CA GLY A 25 0.80 -5.38 -3.68
C GLY A 25 1.57 -6.25 -4.66
N ILE A 26 1.29 -7.55 -4.66
CA ILE A 26 1.80 -8.50 -5.65
C ILE A 26 0.67 -9.35 -6.21
N GLU A 27 0.87 -9.88 -7.41
CA GLU A 27 0.06 -10.93 -8.02
C GLU A 27 0.93 -12.18 -8.16
N ASP A 28 0.47 -13.31 -7.63
CA ASP A 28 1.20 -14.57 -7.76
C ASP A 28 0.99 -15.23 -9.14
N PRO A 29 1.79 -16.22 -9.55
CA PRO A 29 1.65 -16.91 -10.83
C PRO A 29 0.31 -17.65 -11.03
N PHE A 30 -0.47 -17.85 -9.97
CA PHE A 30 -1.77 -18.50 -10.02
C PHE A 30 -2.92 -17.49 -10.17
N GLY A 31 -2.60 -16.19 -10.23
CA GLY A 31 -3.55 -15.10 -10.42
C GLY A 31 -4.13 -14.54 -9.12
N HIS A 32 -3.61 -14.91 -7.95
CA HIS A 32 -4.08 -14.31 -6.70
C HIS A 32 -3.40 -12.96 -6.43
N SER A 33 -4.20 -11.99 -6.01
CA SER A 33 -3.72 -10.68 -5.57
C SER A 33 -3.51 -10.67 -4.07
N TRP A 34 -2.29 -10.33 -3.66
CA TRP A 34 -1.88 -10.25 -2.25
C TRP A 34 -1.46 -8.83 -1.90
N PHE A 35 -1.96 -8.33 -0.78
CA PHE A 35 -1.48 -7.10 -0.16
C PHE A 35 -0.75 -7.44 1.14
N ILE A 36 0.47 -6.96 1.26
CA ILE A 36 1.27 -7.10 2.47
C ILE A 36 1.40 -5.73 3.10
N ALA A 37 0.95 -5.62 4.36
CA ALA A 37 0.98 -4.40 5.14
C ALA A 37 1.85 -4.59 6.39
N THR A 38 2.60 -3.56 6.75
CA THR A 38 3.24 -3.44 8.06
C THR A 38 2.78 -2.13 8.67
N HIS A 39 2.17 -2.21 9.84
CA HIS A 39 1.75 -1.05 10.58
C HIS A 39 2.97 -0.22 11.01
N ILE A 40 2.97 1.08 10.71
CA ILE A 40 4.02 2.02 11.13
C ILE A 40 3.54 2.86 12.30
N GLU A 41 2.34 3.46 12.19
CA GLU A 41 1.82 4.39 13.17
C GLU A 41 0.29 4.43 13.21
N ASP A 42 -0.26 4.71 14.38
CA ASP A 42 -1.67 5.05 14.54
C ASP A 42 -1.88 6.52 14.19
N VAL A 43 -2.66 6.78 13.13
CA VAL A 43 -3.00 8.15 12.71
C VAL A 43 -4.32 8.56 13.32
N ALA A 44 -4.33 9.67 14.08
CA ALA A 44 -5.56 10.22 14.64
C ALA A 44 -6.57 10.57 13.53
N PRO A 45 -7.90 10.41 13.75
CA PRO A 45 -8.91 10.59 12.71
C PRO A 45 -8.87 11.94 11.98
N GLU A 46 -8.59 13.03 12.71
CA GLU A 46 -8.49 14.38 12.17
C GLU A 46 -7.32 14.52 11.18
N GLU A 47 -6.16 13.98 11.56
CA GLU A 47 -4.96 13.98 10.72
C GLU A 47 -5.12 13.02 9.54
N LEU A 48 -5.80 11.89 9.71
CA LEU A 48 -6.10 10.95 8.63
C LEU A 48 -6.92 11.63 7.52
N GLN A 49 -7.96 12.38 7.88
CA GLN A 49 -8.78 13.13 6.91
C GLN A 49 -7.94 14.14 6.14
N LYS A 50 -7.07 14.88 6.83
CA LYS A 50 -6.16 15.85 6.22
C LYS A 50 -5.19 15.18 5.24
N ARG A 51 -4.55 14.07 5.64
CA ARG A 51 -3.62 13.34 4.78
C ARG A 51 -4.33 12.67 3.59
N ALA A 52 -5.55 12.16 3.78
CA ALA A 52 -6.38 11.59 2.71
C ALA A 52 -6.75 12.65 1.66
N ALA A 53 -7.17 13.85 2.09
CA ALA A 53 -7.45 14.95 1.19
C ALA A 53 -6.21 15.33 0.36
N ALA A 54 -5.03 15.36 0.97
CA ALA A 54 -3.76 15.60 0.27
C ALA A 54 -3.40 14.47 -0.71
N ALA A 55 -3.67 13.21 -0.35
CA ALA A 55 -3.38 12.03 -1.18
C ALA A 55 -4.35 11.88 -2.38
N HIS A 56 -5.60 12.33 -2.24
CA HIS A 56 -6.64 12.24 -3.27
C HIS A 56 -6.83 13.53 -4.10
N GLY A 57 -6.11 14.61 -3.77
CA GLY A 57 -6.16 15.92 -4.46
C GLY A 57 -5.42 15.99 -5.80
N GLY A 58 -5.44 14.91 -6.59
CA GLY A 58 -4.84 14.81 -7.93
C GLY A 58 -5.83 14.28 -8.98
N GLY A 59 -7.10 14.67 -8.87
CA GLY A 59 -8.16 14.26 -9.80
C GLY A 59 -9.26 15.30 -9.90
N ALA A 60 -9.04 16.29 -10.76
CA ALA A 60 -10.04 17.06 -11.48
C ALA A 60 -9.52 17.27 -12.91
#